data_AF-A0AAD1HL44-F1
#
_entry.id   AF-A0AAD1HL44-F1
#
_cell.length_a   1.000
_cell.length_b   1.000
_cell.length_c   1.000
_cell.angle_alpha   90.00
_cell.angle_beta   90.00
_cell.angle_gamma   90.00
#
_symmetry.space_group_name_H-M   'P 1'
#
loop_
_entity.id
_entity.type
_entity.pdbx_description
1 polymer ?
#
loop_
_entity_poly.entity_id
_entity_poly.type
_entity_poly.pdbx_seq_one_letter_code
_entity_poly.pdbx_strand_id
1 'polypeptide(L)'
;MSSSAIRAAGAAAAAACAAALMTALPHAAATPGFDTYGYLDSTARCPGAAVLFGSTDSSRVAICKTTGGYEYRGVRVRDGAKLVLSASSSGDGSYSAVNDGITYTVNSSALVVSSGTTVVRKESWVDFHGPQTSTSTSTSAAPSTSSSPTTSSTPTSSTPTSTTPLPPPLPAEVGGSGHH
;
A
#
# COMPACT_ATOMS: atom_id res chain seq x y z
N MET A 1 -49.18 -49.78 -21.06
CA MET A 1 -48.53 -48.83 -21.99
C MET A 1 -47.16 -48.54 -21.38
N SER A 2 -46.17 -49.44 -21.51
CA SER A 2 -45.25 -49.60 -22.67
C SER A 2 -44.48 -48.28 -22.91
N SER A 3 -43.15 -48.18 -22.86
CA SER A 3 -42.09 -49.19 -22.95
C SER A 3 -40.74 -48.66 -22.42
N SER A 4 -39.85 -49.64 -22.20
CA SER A 4 -38.50 -49.68 -21.66
C SER A 4 -37.44 -48.69 -22.19
N ALA A 5 -36.44 -48.49 -21.31
CA ALA A 5 -35.10 -47.95 -21.56
C ALA A 5 -34.31 -48.70 -22.65
N ILE A 6 -33.34 -48.01 -23.28
CA ILE A 6 -32.16 -48.44 -24.09
C ILE A 6 -31.52 -47.11 -24.58
N ARG A 7 -30.22 -46.80 -24.62
CA ARG A 7 -28.93 -47.48 -24.44
C ARG A 7 -27.84 -46.42 -24.20
N ALA A 8 -26.76 -46.84 -23.57
CA ALA A 8 -25.54 -46.07 -23.31
C ALA A 8 -24.60 -45.94 -24.54
N ALA A 9 -23.54 -45.14 -24.32
CA ALA A 9 -22.31 -44.91 -25.10
C ALA A 9 -22.45 -43.96 -26.30
N GLY A 10 -21.63 -42.92 -26.51
CA GLY A 10 -20.33 -42.56 -25.95
C GLY A 10 -19.43 -42.17 -27.13
N ALA A 11 -18.93 -40.93 -27.17
CA ALA A 11 -17.66 -40.52 -27.79
C ALA A 11 -17.50 -38.99 -27.74
N ALA A 12 -16.33 -38.58 -27.29
CA ALA A 12 -15.92 -37.20 -27.08
C ALA A 12 -15.79 -36.41 -28.37
N ALA A 13 -16.12 -35.12 -28.30
CA ALA A 13 -15.51 -34.09 -29.14
C ALA A 13 -14.89 -33.04 -28.21
N ALA A 14 -13.62 -33.26 -27.89
CA ALA A 14 -12.77 -32.23 -27.33
C ALA A 14 -12.59 -31.12 -28.38
N ALA A 15 -13.07 -29.91 -28.08
CA ALA A 15 -12.63 -28.70 -28.74
C ALA A 15 -12.24 -27.71 -27.65
N ALA A 16 -10.93 -27.74 -27.35
CA ALA A 16 -10.28 -26.77 -26.50
C ALA A 16 -10.45 -25.36 -27.10
N CYS A 17 -11.12 -24.46 -26.40
CA CYS A 17 -10.81 -23.03 -26.49
C CYS A 17 -10.13 -22.64 -25.18
N ALA A 18 -8.82 -22.47 -25.33
CA ALA A 18 -7.87 -22.14 -24.30
C ALA A 18 -8.31 -20.92 -23.48
N ALA A 19 -7.96 -20.98 -22.20
CA ALA A 19 -8.09 -19.93 -21.22
C ALA A 19 -7.65 -18.56 -21.76
N ALA A 20 -8.58 -17.62 -21.85
CA ALA A 20 -8.24 -16.21 -21.76
C ALA A 20 -7.99 -15.88 -20.28
N LEU A 21 -6.89 -16.39 -19.73
CA LEU A 21 -6.24 -15.77 -18.59
C LEU A 21 -5.69 -14.45 -19.12
N MET A 22 -6.51 -13.41 -19.07
CA MET A 22 -6.05 -12.04 -19.20
C MET A 22 -5.06 -11.85 -18.06
N THR A 23 -3.77 -11.98 -18.38
CA THR A 23 -2.69 -11.51 -17.55
C THR A 23 -2.91 -10.01 -17.40
N ALA A 24 -3.55 -9.62 -16.30
CA ALA A 24 -3.50 -8.25 -15.82
C ALA A 24 -2.03 -7.99 -15.53
N LEU A 25 -1.32 -7.40 -16.50
CA LEU A 25 -0.03 -6.81 -16.20
C LEU A 25 -0.30 -5.83 -15.05
N PRO A 26 0.54 -5.79 -14.01
CA PRO A 26 0.46 -4.71 -13.04
C PRO A 26 0.63 -3.42 -13.83
N HIS A 27 -0.47 -2.72 -14.05
CA HIS A 27 -0.44 -1.37 -14.58
C HIS A 27 0.31 -0.58 -13.54
N ALA A 28 1.55 -0.20 -13.85
CA ALA A 28 2.23 0.85 -13.12
C ALA A 28 1.34 2.09 -13.27
N ALA A 29 0.46 2.31 -12.30
CA ALA A 29 -0.34 3.50 -12.25
C ALA A 29 0.66 4.65 -12.22
N ALA A 30 0.69 5.44 -13.29
CA ALA A 30 1.52 6.63 -13.35
C ALA A 30 1.27 7.43 -12.07
N THR A 31 2.34 7.85 -11.40
CA THR A 31 2.23 8.63 -10.18
C THR A 31 1.30 9.81 -10.46
N PRO A 32 0.17 9.94 -9.73
CA PRO A 32 -0.79 10.98 -10.05
C PRO A 32 -0.09 12.35 -9.98
N GLY A 33 -0.36 13.23 -10.96
CA GLY A 33 0.14 14.59 -10.89
C GLY A 33 -0.26 15.25 -9.57
N PHE A 34 0.61 16.07 -8.99
CA PHE A 34 0.38 16.71 -7.70
C PHE A 34 0.94 18.13 -7.66
N ASP A 35 0.43 18.92 -6.72
CA ASP A 35 0.93 20.25 -6.38
C ASP A 35 0.95 20.45 -4.86
N THR A 36 1.17 21.69 -4.40
CA THR A 36 1.23 22.06 -2.98
C THR A 36 -0.11 21.87 -2.22
N TYR A 37 -1.20 21.59 -2.93
CA TYR A 37 -2.52 21.30 -2.39
C TYR A 37 -2.84 19.79 -2.41
N GLY A 38 -1.96 18.96 -2.98
CA GLY A 38 -2.08 17.50 -3.07
C GLY A 38 -2.25 16.99 -4.50
N TYR A 39 -2.75 15.75 -4.66
CA TYR A 39 -2.99 15.16 -5.97
C TYR A 39 -4.02 15.92 -6.80
N LEU A 40 -3.68 16.19 -8.05
CA LEU A 40 -4.60 16.69 -9.07
C LEU A 40 -5.75 15.70 -9.28
N ASP A 41 -6.93 16.24 -9.57
CA ASP A 41 -8.17 15.49 -9.81
C ASP A 41 -8.59 14.53 -8.67
N SER A 42 -8.03 14.70 -7.48
CA SER A 42 -8.41 13.94 -6.29
C SER A 42 -9.39 14.74 -5.43
N THR A 43 -10.49 14.12 -5.01
CA THR A 43 -11.39 14.72 -4.02
C THR A 43 -10.76 14.79 -2.62
N ALA A 44 -9.56 14.22 -2.42
CA ALA A 44 -8.75 14.38 -1.21
C ALA A 44 -7.97 15.71 -1.23
N ARG A 45 -7.85 16.37 -2.38
CA ARG A 45 -7.04 17.60 -2.54
C ARG A 45 -7.50 18.70 -1.60
N CYS A 46 -6.55 19.32 -0.91
CA CYS A 46 -6.80 20.32 0.10
C CYS A 46 -7.35 21.63 -0.51
N PRO A 47 -8.21 22.37 0.21
CA PRO A 47 -8.65 23.69 -0.23
C PRO A 47 -7.56 24.76 0.00
N GLY A 48 -6.59 24.47 0.86
CA GLY A 48 -5.38 25.25 1.12
C GLY A 48 -4.14 24.35 1.15
N ALA A 49 -3.02 24.83 1.69
CA ALA A 49 -1.76 24.07 1.66
C ALA A 49 -1.90 22.67 2.31
N ALA A 50 -1.45 21.65 1.59
CA ALA A 50 -1.30 20.31 2.12
C ALA A 50 -0.04 20.23 2.97
N VAL A 51 -0.18 19.70 4.18
CA VAL A 51 0.96 19.42 5.07
C VAL A 51 1.62 18.12 4.65
N LEU A 52 0.79 17.13 4.33
CA LEU A 52 1.21 15.90 3.68
C LEU A 52 0.05 15.31 2.88
N PHE A 53 0.36 14.44 1.94
CA PHE A 53 -0.58 13.64 1.19
C PHE A 53 0.10 12.37 0.69
N GLY A 54 -0.70 11.32 0.46
CA GLY A 54 -0.18 10.04 0.00
C GLY A 54 -1.27 9.19 -0.63
N SER A 55 -0.84 8.30 -1.51
CA SER A 55 -1.68 7.28 -2.11
C SER A 55 -1.24 5.92 -1.60
N THR A 56 -2.21 5.08 -1.28
CA THR A 56 -2.06 3.63 -1.08
C THR A 56 -2.70 2.94 -2.29
N ASP A 57 -2.72 1.60 -2.26
CA ASP A 57 -3.42 0.80 -3.27
C ASP A 57 -4.94 1.05 -3.29
N SER A 58 -5.52 1.31 -2.11
CA SER A 58 -6.97 1.41 -1.92
C SER A 58 -7.47 2.81 -1.54
N SER A 59 -6.58 3.70 -1.10
CA SER A 59 -6.94 4.99 -0.50
C SER A 59 -6.02 6.11 -0.98
N ARG A 60 -6.57 7.32 -1.10
CA ARG A 60 -5.82 8.56 -1.24
C ARG A 60 -6.12 9.47 -0.07
N VAL A 61 -5.09 10.03 0.55
CA VAL A 61 -5.22 10.80 1.78
C VAL A 61 -4.45 12.11 1.65
N ALA A 62 -4.99 13.18 2.21
CA ALA A 62 -4.28 14.43 2.45
C ALA A 62 -4.57 14.95 3.87
N ILE A 63 -3.57 15.57 4.49
CA ILE A 63 -3.70 16.37 5.70
C ILE A 63 -3.57 17.83 5.29
N CYS A 64 -4.65 18.57 5.46
CA CYS A 64 -4.76 19.97 5.08
C CYS A 64 -4.53 20.86 6.30
N LYS A 65 -3.78 21.94 6.13
CA LYS A 65 -3.68 22.97 7.16
C LYS A 65 -4.93 23.86 7.09
N THR A 66 -5.58 24.08 8.22
CA THR A 66 -6.71 25.00 8.35
C THR A 66 -6.40 26.10 9.36
N THR A 67 -7.30 27.07 9.51
CA THR A 67 -7.16 28.15 10.51
C THR A 67 -7.24 27.63 11.95
N GLY A 68 -7.94 26.50 12.17
CA GLY A 68 -8.17 25.90 13.49
C GLY A 68 -7.36 24.64 13.78
N GLY A 69 -6.43 24.25 12.90
CA GLY A 69 -5.61 23.05 13.08
C GLY A 69 -5.39 22.30 11.77
N TYR A 70 -5.69 21.00 11.78
CA TYR A 70 -5.51 20.12 10.64
C TYR A 70 -6.84 19.46 10.25
N GLU A 71 -6.98 19.15 8.98
CA GLU A 71 -8.12 18.41 8.43
C GLU A 71 -7.61 17.18 7.68
N TYR A 72 -8.16 16.02 8.01
CA TYR A 72 -7.96 14.80 7.26
C TYR A 72 -8.95 14.73 6.12
N ARG A 73 -8.46 14.47 4.91
CA ARG A 73 -9.28 14.20 3.72
C ARG A 73 -8.87 12.87 3.12
N GLY A 74 -9.74 11.88 3.22
CA GLY A 74 -9.55 10.55 2.65
C GLY A 74 -10.51 10.31 1.49
N VAL A 75 -10.06 9.57 0.48
CA VAL A 75 -10.87 9.13 -0.66
C VAL A 75 -10.54 7.68 -0.97
N ARG A 76 -11.56 6.85 -1.12
CA ARG A 76 -11.39 5.47 -1.58
C ARG A 76 -11.13 5.45 -3.08
N VAL A 77 -10.06 4.79 -3.52
CA VAL A 77 -9.67 4.73 -4.94
C VAL A 77 -10.71 3.96 -5.77
N ARG A 78 -11.32 2.92 -5.19
CA ARG A 78 -12.29 2.05 -5.90
C ARG A 78 -13.56 2.80 -6.35
N ASP A 79 -14.11 3.64 -5.49
CA ASP A 79 -15.48 4.18 -5.63
C ASP A 79 -15.57 5.69 -5.41
N GLY A 80 -14.47 6.34 -5.06
CA GLY A 80 -14.42 7.79 -4.88
C GLY A 80 -15.10 8.30 -3.61
N ALA A 81 -15.58 7.43 -2.71
CA ALA A 81 -16.17 7.87 -1.46
C ALA A 81 -15.19 8.71 -0.65
N LYS A 82 -15.65 9.91 -0.26
CA LYS A 82 -14.88 10.94 0.42
C LYS A 82 -15.21 10.96 1.90
N LEU A 83 -14.17 11.15 2.71
CA LEU A 83 -14.25 11.36 4.16
C LEU A 83 -13.45 12.62 4.50
N VAL A 84 -14.07 13.55 5.24
CA VAL A 84 -13.41 14.77 5.73
C VAL A 84 -13.64 14.89 7.22
N LEU A 85 -12.57 15.02 7.98
CA LEU A 85 -12.59 15.01 9.44
C LEU A 85 -11.59 16.00 9.99
N SER A 86 -11.86 16.56 11.17
CA SER A 86 -10.84 17.25 11.94
C SER A 86 -9.73 16.27 12.32
N ALA A 87 -8.47 16.73 12.18
CA ALA A 87 -7.30 15.94 12.50
C ALA A 87 -6.45 16.64 13.57
N SER A 88 -5.83 15.83 14.41
CA SER A 88 -4.88 16.25 15.42
C SER A 88 -3.48 15.84 15.02
N SER A 89 -2.49 16.72 15.22
CA SER A 89 -1.07 16.38 15.05
C SER A 89 -0.53 15.77 16.33
N SER A 90 0.24 14.71 16.21
CA SER A 90 0.97 14.08 17.33
C SER A 90 2.39 14.63 17.52
N GLY A 91 2.85 15.54 16.65
CA GLY A 91 4.19 16.16 16.75
C GLY A 91 5.29 15.49 15.90
N ASP A 92 5.17 14.20 15.60
CA ASP A 92 6.21 13.44 14.87
C ASP A 92 5.92 13.25 13.37
N GLY A 93 5.23 14.23 12.75
CA GLY A 93 4.69 14.06 11.39
C GLY A 93 3.56 13.02 11.31
N SER A 94 3.04 12.59 12.47
CA SER A 94 1.88 11.71 12.59
C SER A 94 0.62 12.53 12.87
N TYR A 95 -0.49 12.15 12.25
CA TYR A 95 -1.78 12.81 12.38
C TYR A 95 -2.87 11.77 12.63
N SER A 96 -3.82 12.09 13.51
CA SER A 96 -4.96 11.22 13.79
C SER A 96 -6.27 11.96 13.56
N ALA A 97 -7.23 11.27 12.92
CA ALA A 97 -8.61 11.72 12.79
C ALA A 97 -9.53 10.61 13.28
N VAL A 98 -10.64 10.98 13.92
CA VAL A 98 -11.58 10.01 14.51
C VAL A 98 -12.96 10.20 13.90
N ASN A 99 -13.60 9.10 13.51
CA ASN A 99 -14.98 9.06 13.06
C ASN A 99 -15.65 7.80 13.60
N ASP A 100 -16.73 7.97 14.39
CA ASP A 100 -17.57 6.86 14.89
C ASP A 100 -16.78 5.71 15.54
N GLY A 101 -15.72 6.03 16.30
CA GLY A 101 -14.85 5.04 16.95
C GLY A 101 -13.75 4.43 16.08
N ILE A 102 -13.68 4.84 14.80
CA ILE A 102 -12.60 4.51 13.88
C ILE A 102 -11.56 5.63 13.88
N THR A 103 -10.32 5.29 14.18
CA THR A 103 -9.17 6.19 14.15
C THR A 103 -8.37 5.98 12.87
N TYR A 104 -8.13 7.06 12.15
CA TYR A 104 -7.29 7.13 10.96
C TYR A 104 -5.98 7.80 11.35
N THR A 105 -4.92 7.01 11.47
CA THR A 105 -3.58 7.48 11.79
C THR A 105 -2.73 7.52 10.52
N VAL A 106 -2.27 8.71 10.17
CA VAL A 106 -1.42 8.98 9.00
C VAL A 106 -0.02 9.27 9.50
N ASN A 107 0.96 8.48 9.08
CA ASN A 107 2.38 8.73 9.33
C ASN A 107 3.20 8.54 8.05
N SER A 108 4.51 8.80 8.11
CA SER A 108 5.39 8.70 6.93
C SER A 108 5.52 7.28 6.34
N SER A 109 5.17 6.24 7.08
CA SER A 109 5.31 4.85 6.65
C SER A 109 4.02 4.23 6.13
N ALA A 110 2.86 4.56 6.73
CA ALA A 110 1.57 3.96 6.39
C ALA A 110 0.38 4.79 6.86
N LEU A 111 -0.79 4.49 6.26
CA LEU A 111 -2.09 4.76 6.83
C LEU A 111 -2.51 3.59 7.72
N VAL A 112 -2.84 3.85 8.98
CA VAL A 112 -3.35 2.86 9.93
C VAL A 112 -4.78 3.23 10.29
N VAL A 113 -5.71 2.30 10.08
CA VAL A 113 -7.11 2.43 10.45
C VAL A 113 -7.39 1.46 11.59
N SER A 114 -7.80 1.98 12.74
CA SER A 114 -8.10 1.17 13.92
C SER A 114 -9.52 1.42 14.42
N SER A 115 -10.15 0.39 15.00
CA SER A 115 -11.42 0.48 15.72
C SER A 115 -11.11 0.28 17.19
N GLY A 116 -11.18 1.36 17.97
CA GLY A 116 -10.65 1.36 19.34
C GLY A 116 -9.16 1.00 19.37
N THR A 117 -8.82 -0.12 20.01
CA THR A 117 -7.43 -0.61 20.15
C THR A 117 -7.01 -1.62 19.07
N THR A 118 -7.93 -2.06 18.21
CA THR A 118 -7.64 -3.07 17.18
C THR A 118 -7.35 -2.41 15.84
N VAL A 119 -6.20 -2.72 15.23
CA VAL A 119 -5.89 -2.30 13.86
C VAL A 119 -6.74 -3.13 12.90
N VAL A 120 -7.66 -2.46 12.20
CA VAL A 120 -8.56 -3.09 11.22
C VAL A 120 -7.89 -3.14 9.86
N ARG A 121 -7.06 -2.12 9.56
CA ARG A 121 -6.32 -2.06 8.31
C ARG A 121 -5.04 -1.26 8.46
N LYS A 122 -3.97 -1.76 7.84
CA LYS A 122 -2.72 -1.02 7.65
C LYS A 122 -2.40 -1.01 6.16
N GLU A 123 -2.28 0.18 5.60
CA GLU A 123 -2.01 0.39 4.17
C GLU A 123 -0.68 1.12 4.03
N SER A 124 0.31 0.48 3.42
CA SER A 124 1.58 1.12 3.09
C SER A 124 1.40 2.12 1.94
N TRP A 125 2.19 3.18 1.93
CA TRP A 125 2.19 4.16 0.84
C TRP A 125 2.77 3.56 -0.43
N VAL A 126 2.06 3.75 -1.55
CA VAL A 126 2.64 3.59 -2.90
C VAL A 126 3.31 4.88 -3.36
N ASP A 127 2.85 6.02 -2.82
CA ASP A 127 3.39 7.34 -3.04
C ASP A 127 3.10 8.21 -1.82
N PHE A 128 4.08 8.97 -1.32
CA PHE A 128 3.96 9.79 -0.12
C PHE A 128 4.74 11.10 -0.25
N HIS A 129 4.06 12.19 0.06
CA HIS A 129 4.57 13.55 0.05
C HIS A 129 4.29 14.17 1.40
N GLY A 130 5.31 14.37 2.21
CA GLY A 130 5.17 14.98 3.52
C GLY A 130 6.46 15.69 3.92
N PRO A 131 6.47 16.33 5.11
CA PRO A 131 7.71 16.86 5.66
C PRO A 131 8.71 15.71 5.74
N GLN A 132 9.77 15.79 4.93
CA GLN A 132 10.77 14.74 4.84
C GLN A 132 11.46 14.61 6.21
N THR A 133 11.07 13.62 7.01
CA THR A 133 11.98 13.06 7.99
C THR A 133 12.92 12.18 7.19
N SER A 134 14.15 12.66 7.00
CA SER A 134 15.20 12.05 6.19
C SER A 134 15.22 10.52 6.31
N THR A 135 14.59 9.84 5.36
CA THR A 135 14.82 8.43 5.02
C THR A 135 14.59 8.35 3.52
N SER A 136 15.69 8.51 2.79
CA SER A 136 15.84 8.40 1.32
C SER A 136 15.06 7.21 0.78
N THR A 137 14.42 7.21 -0.40
CA THR A 137 15.05 7.19 -1.73
C THR A 137 13.89 7.23 -2.75
N SER A 138 13.81 8.20 -3.67
CA SER A 138 14.06 7.95 -5.10
C SER A 138 14.33 9.27 -5.81
N THR A 139 15.61 9.45 -6.16
CA THR A 139 16.12 10.48 -7.05
C THR A 139 15.58 10.23 -8.46
N SER A 140 14.68 11.08 -8.97
CA SER A 140 14.38 11.16 -10.40
C SER A 140 15.27 12.25 -11.01
N ALA A 141 16.52 11.90 -11.32
CA ALA A 141 17.39 12.75 -12.13
C ALA A 141 17.15 12.44 -13.62
N ALA A 142 16.91 13.49 -14.39
CA ALA A 142 16.70 13.45 -15.83
C ALA A 142 17.91 12.85 -16.60
N PRO A 143 17.71 12.25 -17.79
CA PRO A 143 18.79 11.69 -18.59
C PRO A 143 19.62 12.80 -19.25
N SER A 144 20.94 12.73 -19.16
CA SER A 144 21.86 13.56 -19.95
C SER A 144 23.04 12.72 -20.42
N THR A 145 23.41 12.98 -21.67
CA THR A 145 24.14 12.13 -22.61
C THR A 145 25.64 12.01 -22.36
N SER A 146 26.13 10.76 -22.45
CA SER A 146 27.37 10.29 -23.10
C SER A 146 28.69 11.08 -22.94
N SER A 147 29.62 10.49 -22.19
CA SER A 147 31.03 10.31 -22.64
C SER A 147 31.75 9.25 -21.78
N SER A 148 32.23 8.19 -22.43
CA SER A 148 33.19 7.18 -21.94
C SER A 148 34.61 7.56 -22.42
N PRO A 149 35.75 6.88 -22.08
CA PRO A 149 35.89 5.60 -21.37
C PRO A 149 37.10 5.44 -20.39
N THR A 150 37.13 4.24 -19.77
CA THR A 150 38.28 3.46 -19.23
C THR A 150 39.02 4.01 -18.00
N THR A 151 39.20 3.25 -16.92
CA THR A 151 40.01 2.02 -16.87
C THR A 151 39.54 0.98 -15.85
N SER A 152 39.82 -0.27 -16.21
CA SER A 152 39.62 -1.52 -15.48
C SER A 152 40.05 -1.53 -14.01
N SER A 153 39.17 -2.06 -13.17
CA SER A 153 39.57 -2.91 -12.04
C SER A 153 38.43 -3.89 -11.72
N THR A 154 38.79 -5.16 -11.72
CA THR A 154 37.96 -6.33 -11.45
C THR A 154 37.52 -6.36 -9.99
N PRO A 155 36.22 -6.48 -9.66
CA PRO A 155 35.81 -6.98 -8.36
C PRO A 155 35.43 -8.47 -8.47
N THR A 156 36.17 -9.27 -7.72
CA THR A 156 35.93 -10.68 -7.43
C THR A 156 34.56 -10.86 -6.78
N SER A 157 33.84 -11.88 -7.24
CA SER A 157 32.60 -12.38 -6.66
C SER A 157 32.79 -12.81 -5.20
N SER A 158 31.98 -12.27 -4.28
CA SER A 158 31.66 -12.93 -3.02
C SER A 158 30.20 -12.67 -2.62
N THR A 159 29.44 -13.75 -2.63
CA THR A 159 28.08 -13.88 -2.08
C THR A 159 28.06 -13.59 -0.58
N PRO A 160 27.22 -12.69 -0.06
CA PRO A 160 26.88 -12.70 1.36
C PRO A 160 25.67 -13.61 1.58
N THR A 161 25.93 -14.80 2.12
CA THR A 161 24.93 -15.69 2.71
C THR A 161 24.60 -15.21 4.12
N SER A 162 23.30 -15.02 4.37
CA SER A 162 22.53 -15.04 5.63
C SER A 162 23.26 -15.13 6.98
N THR A 163 22.84 -14.31 7.96
CA THR A 163 22.35 -14.76 9.29
C THR A 163 21.80 -13.55 10.06
N THR A 164 20.49 -13.29 9.97
CA THR A 164 19.80 -12.47 10.98
C THR A 164 19.45 -13.40 12.15
N PRO A 165 19.93 -13.13 13.37
CA PRO A 165 19.59 -13.95 14.52
C PRO A 165 18.10 -13.85 14.83
N LEU A 166 17.46 -15.01 14.93
CA LEU A 166 16.06 -15.18 15.30
C LEU A 166 15.87 -14.75 16.76
N PRO A 167 14.82 -13.99 17.12
CA PRO A 167 14.54 -13.66 18.51
C PRO A 167 14.23 -14.94 19.32
N PRO A 168 14.60 -14.99 20.61
CA PRO A 168 14.31 -16.15 21.47
C PRO A 168 12.80 -16.38 21.58
N PRO A 169 12.34 -17.65 21.64
CA PRO A 169 10.93 -17.99 21.73
C PRO A 169 10.31 -17.54 23.07
N LEU A 170 9.05 -17.12 23.00
CA LEU A 170 8.22 -16.74 24.14
C LEU A 170 7.96 -17.96 25.07
N PRO A 171 7.98 -17.81 26.41
CA PRO A 171 7.70 -18.89 27.37
C PRO A 171 6.28 -19.49 27.36
N ALA A 172 5.41 -19.08 26.43
CA ALA A 172 4.02 -19.54 26.37
C ALA A 172 3.83 -20.89 25.65
N GLU A 173 4.89 -21.50 25.12
CA GLU A 173 4.87 -22.79 24.41
C GLU A 173 5.54 -23.93 25.22
N VAL A 174 5.67 -23.80 26.54
CA VAL A 174 5.91 -24.96 27.42
C VAL A 174 4.56 -25.45 27.93
N GLY A 175 3.82 -26.09 27.01
CA GLY A 175 2.68 -26.93 27.36
C GLY A 175 3.17 -28.15 28.14
N GLY A 176 2.53 -28.41 29.28
CA GLY A 176 2.87 -29.51 30.16
C GLY A 176 2.67 -30.88 29.51
N SER A 177 3.58 -31.79 29.78
CA SER A 177 3.33 -33.22 29.82
C SER A 177 4.27 -33.84 30.82
N GLY A 178 3.72 -34.27 31.96
CA GLY A 178 4.39 -35.22 32.83
C GLY A 178 4.55 -36.58 32.14
N HIS A 179 5.21 -37.50 32.85
CA HIS A 179 4.88 -38.92 33.03
C HIS A 179 6.18 -39.74 33.23
N HIS A 180 6.25 -40.33 34.45
CA HIS A 180 7.01 -41.51 34.91
C HIS A 180 8.52 -41.40 35.13
#